data_AF-Q97DX6-F1
#
_entry.id   AF-Q97DX6-F1
#
_cell.length_a   1.000
_cell.length_b   1.000
_cell.length_c   1.000
_cell.angle_alpha   90.00
_cell.angle_beta   90.00
_cell.angle_gamma   90.00
#
_symmetry.space_group_name_H-M   'P 1'
#
loop_
_entity.id
_entity.type
_entity.pdbx_description
1 polymer ?
#
loop_
_entity_poly.entity_id
_entity_poly.type
_entity_poly.pdbx_seq_one_letter_code
_entity_poly.pdbx_strand_id
1 'polypeptide(L)'
;MPNRSNLIYYYDGSFEGLMCCVFESYEKNEIPVNILVTNNAQMTLFMAKEVATDLAKASRVIKSIPLKMGVNAFDFIKRVFLTCLEDKELNLLLFMRLGYTYGPKVMNMLSNDIVHILFKAVTHLNKESHLFKGFIRFSAFKDGLVAQIEPKNFILPLLSSHFCSRYPEEHFLIHDKTHDMALIYKPHKASIIPVEDMRLPDVTEEEKHFRKLWSLYYRTVEIEGRHNPKCRRTNMPKRYWKYLTEFNCVQNLD
;
A
#
# COMPACT_ATOMS: atom_id res chain seq x y z
N MET A 1 -16.42 15.57 -26.94
CA MET A 1 -15.53 14.49 -26.48
C MET A 1 -14.32 15.13 -25.83
N PRO A 2 -13.82 14.64 -24.68
CA PRO A 2 -12.59 15.19 -24.12
C PRO A 2 -11.46 15.02 -25.14
N ASN A 3 -10.66 16.06 -25.34
CA ASN A 3 -9.58 16.04 -26.30
C ASN A 3 -8.49 15.11 -25.75
N ARG A 4 -8.29 13.95 -26.38
CA ARG A 4 -7.13 13.10 -26.08
C ARG A 4 -5.91 13.82 -26.61
N SER A 5 -5.02 14.25 -25.72
CA SER A 5 -3.75 14.85 -26.11
C SER A 5 -2.71 13.75 -26.31
N ASN A 6 -1.75 13.96 -27.21
CA ASN A 6 -0.59 13.08 -27.40
C ASN A 6 0.51 13.37 -26.34
N LEU A 7 0.09 13.73 -25.12
CA LEU A 7 0.95 14.15 -24.02
C LEU A 7 0.99 13.08 -22.93
N ILE A 8 2.17 12.89 -22.35
CA ILE A 8 2.37 12.11 -21.12
C ILE A 8 2.75 13.07 -20.01
N TYR A 9 2.06 12.98 -18.88
CA TYR A 9 2.41 13.78 -17.70
C TYR A 9 3.42 13.05 -16.84
N TYR A 10 4.45 13.77 -16.38
CA TYR A 10 5.44 13.28 -15.44
C TYR A 10 5.33 14.04 -14.13
N TYR A 11 5.40 13.34 -13.00
CA TYR A 11 5.37 13.94 -11.67
C TYR A 11 6.28 13.19 -10.68
N ASP A 12 6.43 13.74 -9.49
CA ASP A 12 7.36 13.30 -8.45
C ASP A 12 6.95 12.02 -7.68
N GLY A 13 5.82 11.41 -8.00
CA GLY A 13 5.32 10.23 -7.27
C GLY A 13 4.54 10.54 -5.99
N SER A 14 4.41 11.82 -5.60
CA SER A 14 3.64 12.23 -4.42
C SER A 14 2.14 12.30 -4.68
N PHE A 15 1.33 12.20 -3.62
CA PHE A 15 -0.12 12.35 -3.75
C PHE A 15 -0.48 13.76 -4.24
N GLU A 16 0.21 14.76 -3.73
CA GLU A 16 0.07 16.17 -4.09
C GLU A 16 0.43 16.44 -5.56
N GLY A 17 1.51 15.83 -6.05
CA GLY A 17 1.92 15.91 -7.46
C GLY A 17 0.89 15.29 -8.40
N LEU A 18 0.27 14.16 -8.01
CA LEU A 18 -0.83 13.57 -8.77
C LEU A 18 -2.06 14.49 -8.78
N MET A 19 -2.38 15.14 -7.67
CA MET A 19 -3.47 16.13 -7.63
C MET A 19 -3.16 17.35 -8.52
N CYS A 20 -1.89 17.73 -8.67
CA CYS A 20 -1.48 18.77 -9.63
C CYS A 20 -1.70 18.31 -11.08
N CYS A 21 -1.40 17.05 -11.40
CA CYS A 21 -1.69 16.47 -12.72
C CYS A 21 -3.19 16.52 -13.04
N VAL A 22 -4.02 16.22 -12.04
CA VAL A 22 -5.48 16.34 -12.16
C VAL A 22 -5.87 17.80 -12.44
N PHE A 23 -5.35 18.75 -11.65
CA PHE A 23 -5.61 20.18 -11.84
C PHE A 23 -5.25 20.63 -13.27
N GLU A 24 -4.07 20.27 -13.76
CA GLU A 24 -3.58 20.62 -15.10
C GLU A 24 -4.49 20.05 -16.20
N SER A 25 -4.91 18.78 -16.08
CA SER A 25 -5.86 18.14 -17.00
C SER A 25 -7.21 18.87 -17.06
N TYR A 26 -7.66 19.43 -15.93
CA TYR A 26 -8.90 20.21 -15.87
C TYR A 26 -8.74 21.61 -16.46
N GLU A 27 -7.64 22.30 -16.13
CA GLU A 27 -7.36 23.65 -16.60
C GLU A 27 -7.19 23.70 -18.13
N LYS A 28 -6.50 22.70 -18.70
CA LYS A 28 -6.28 22.57 -20.14
C LYS A 28 -7.39 21.82 -20.87
N ASN A 29 -8.36 21.28 -20.13
CA ASN A 29 -9.43 20.44 -20.66
C ASN A 29 -8.94 19.29 -21.57
N GLU A 30 -7.84 18.65 -21.17
CA GLU A 30 -7.19 17.57 -21.94
C GLU A 30 -7.04 16.30 -21.09
N ILE A 31 -7.05 15.13 -21.74
CA ILE A 31 -6.73 13.87 -21.08
C ILE A 31 -5.38 13.40 -21.63
N PRO A 32 -4.33 13.30 -20.78
CA PRO A 32 -3.05 12.76 -21.21
C PRO A 32 -3.18 11.28 -21.60
N VAL A 33 -2.28 10.80 -22.44
CA VAL A 33 -2.18 9.38 -22.82
C VAL A 33 -1.86 8.53 -21.59
N ASN A 34 -0.94 9.01 -20.74
CA ASN A 34 -0.60 8.38 -19.47
C ASN A 34 -0.06 9.42 -18.47
N ILE A 35 -0.02 9.04 -17.20
CA ILE A 35 0.61 9.81 -16.12
C ILE A 35 1.64 8.90 -15.47
N LEU A 36 2.90 9.27 -15.52
CA LEU A 36 4.03 8.46 -15.07
C LEU A 36 4.84 9.18 -14.00
N VAL A 37 5.49 8.42 -13.13
CA VAL A 37 6.46 8.96 -12.17
C VAL A 37 7.78 9.23 -12.89
N THR A 38 8.41 10.38 -12.65
CA THR A 38 9.65 10.83 -13.33
C THR A 38 10.76 9.78 -13.29
N ASN A 39 10.93 9.06 -12.18
CA ASN A 39 11.96 8.02 -12.04
C ASN A 39 11.67 6.71 -12.81
N ASN A 40 10.44 6.52 -13.31
CA ASN A 40 10.05 5.35 -14.10
C ASN A 40 9.91 5.68 -15.59
N ALA A 41 10.50 6.79 -16.06
CA ALA A 41 10.38 7.25 -17.43
C ALA A 41 11.03 6.24 -18.41
N GLN A 42 10.20 5.38 -19.02
CA GLN A 42 10.56 4.71 -20.26
C GLN A 42 10.65 5.74 -21.38
N MET A 43 11.59 5.55 -22.32
CA MET A 43 11.65 6.36 -23.54
C MET A 43 10.35 6.18 -24.33
N THR A 44 9.54 7.23 -24.40
CA THR A 44 8.30 7.24 -25.18
C THR A 44 8.42 8.15 -26.40
N LEU A 45 7.75 7.79 -27.49
CA LEU A 45 7.63 8.62 -28.70
C LEU A 45 6.65 9.80 -28.55
N PHE A 46 5.91 9.85 -27.43
CA PHE A 46 4.94 10.91 -27.13
C PHE A 46 5.60 12.12 -26.48
N MET A 47 4.95 13.29 -26.58
CA MET A 47 5.46 14.50 -25.94
C MET A 47 5.33 14.38 -24.41
N ALA A 48 6.44 14.56 -23.71
CA ALA A 48 6.50 14.56 -22.25
C ALA A 48 6.22 15.97 -21.70
N LYS A 49 5.40 16.04 -20.65
CA LYS A 49 5.17 17.27 -19.89
C LYS A 49 5.40 17.01 -18.41
N GLU A 50 6.39 17.68 -17.85
CA GLU A 50 6.63 17.65 -16.41
C GLU A 50 5.64 18.55 -15.68
N VAL A 51 4.93 18.00 -14.71
CA VAL A 51 3.99 18.72 -13.85
C VAL A 51 4.66 18.88 -12.49
N ALA A 52 5.10 20.10 -12.20
CA ALA A 52 5.68 20.43 -10.90
C ALA A 52 4.64 20.39 -9.78
N THR A 53 5.03 19.89 -8.62
CA THR A 53 4.18 19.83 -7.42
C THR A 53 3.98 21.22 -6.84
N ASP A 54 2.75 21.73 -6.94
CA ASP A 54 2.30 22.98 -6.34
C ASP A 54 1.28 22.68 -5.23
N LEU A 55 1.70 22.86 -3.98
CA LEU A 55 0.88 22.57 -2.80
C LEU A 55 -0.42 23.39 -2.76
N ALA A 56 -0.44 24.60 -3.33
CA ALA A 56 -1.65 25.42 -3.38
C ALA A 56 -2.66 24.85 -4.38
N LYS A 57 -2.20 24.43 -5.57
CA LYS A 57 -3.05 23.75 -6.55
C LYS A 57 -3.55 22.40 -6.03
N ALA A 58 -2.66 21.57 -5.49
CA ALA A 58 -3.00 20.29 -4.88
C ALA A 58 -4.05 20.45 -3.79
N SER A 59 -3.86 21.41 -2.87
CA SER A 59 -4.80 21.69 -1.78
C SER A 59 -6.19 22.06 -2.28
N ARG A 60 -6.30 22.80 -3.40
CA ARG A 60 -7.61 23.14 -3.99
C ARG A 60 -8.34 21.89 -4.49
N VAL A 61 -7.63 21.01 -5.18
CA VAL A 61 -8.19 19.72 -5.64
C VAL A 61 -8.60 18.89 -4.44
N ILE A 62 -7.70 18.68 -3.49
CA ILE A 62 -7.93 17.87 -2.28
C ILE A 62 -9.17 18.35 -1.50
N LYS A 63 -9.34 19.66 -1.30
CA LYS A 63 -10.51 20.24 -0.61
C LYS A 63 -11.80 20.08 -1.42
N SER A 64 -11.72 20.10 -2.75
CA SER A 64 -12.90 20.00 -3.61
C SER A 64 -13.50 18.59 -3.68
N ILE A 65 -12.68 17.54 -3.51
CA ILE A 65 -13.11 16.14 -3.61
C ILE A 65 -14.25 15.82 -2.62
N PRO A 66 -14.09 16.00 -1.29
CA PRO A 66 -15.15 15.65 -0.35
C PRO A 66 -16.41 16.51 -0.54
N LEU A 67 -16.26 17.76 -1.01
CA LEU A 67 -17.39 18.67 -1.28
C LEU A 67 -18.21 18.26 -2.51
N LYS A 68 -17.56 17.74 -3.55
CA LYS A 68 -18.21 17.39 -4.82
C LYS A 68 -18.59 15.91 -4.91
N MET A 69 -17.77 15.03 -4.36
CA MET A 69 -17.88 13.57 -4.50
C MET A 69 -18.18 12.86 -3.16
N GLY A 70 -18.08 13.56 -2.03
CA GLY A 70 -18.29 13.01 -0.70
C GLY A 70 -17.03 12.44 -0.04
N VAL A 71 -17.07 12.28 1.28
CA VAL A 71 -15.93 11.81 2.10
C VAL A 71 -15.50 10.40 1.71
N ASN A 72 -16.46 9.50 1.42
CA ASN A 72 -16.17 8.13 0.99
C ASN A 72 -15.33 8.08 -0.29
N ALA A 73 -15.57 9.00 -1.23
CA ALA A 73 -14.80 9.07 -2.46
C ALA A 73 -13.38 9.57 -2.22
N PHE A 74 -13.20 10.50 -1.27
CA PHE A 74 -11.87 10.97 -0.88
C PHE A 74 -11.03 9.87 -0.22
N ASP A 75 -11.61 9.11 0.72
CA ASP A 75 -10.94 7.96 1.33
C ASP A 75 -10.65 6.86 0.30
N PHE A 76 -11.56 6.65 -0.65
CA PHE A 76 -11.35 5.74 -1.76
C PHE A 76 -10.17 6.16 -2.64
N ILE A 77 -10.10 7.44 -3.03
CA ILE A 77 -9.00 8.00 -3.84
C ILE A 77 -7.65 7.81 -3.12
N LYS A 78 -7.59 8.09 -1.81
CA LYS A 78 -6.38 7.82 -1.01
C LYS A 78 -6.01 6.35 -1.04
N ARG A 79 -6.97 5.44 -0.89
CA ARG A 79 -6.71 3.99 -0.94
C ARG A 79 -6.25 3.56 -2.33
N VAL A 80 -6.86 4.07 -3.39
CA VAL A 80 -6.42 3.78 -4.77
C VAL A 80 -4.95 4.17 -4.91
N PHE A 81 -4.55 5.35 -4.44
CA PHE A 81 -3.15 5.81 -4.51
C PHE A 81 -2.16 4.84 -3.86
N LEU A 82 -2.56 4.13 -2.81
CA LEU A 82 -1.73 3.10 -2.14
C LEU A 82 -1.65 1.75 -2.88
N THR A 83 -2.43 1.57 -3.94
CA THR A 83 -2.37 0.35 -4.76
C THR A 83 -1.20 0.40 -5.74
N CYS A 84 -0.67 -0.76 -6.12
CA CYS A 84 0.30 -0.90 -7.21
C CYS A 84 -0.39 -1.40 -8.50
N LEU A 85 -1.59 -0.86 -8.77
CA LEU A 85 -2.31 -1.11 -10.01
C LEU A 85 -1.59 -0.43 -11.19
N GLU A 86 -1.52 -1.11 -12.34
CA GLU A 86 -1.01 -0.52 -13.59
C GLU A 86 -1.91 0.64 -14.07
N ASP A 87 -1.29 1.70 -14.59
CA ASP A 87 -1.96 2.93 -15.03
C ASP A 87 -2.92 3.53 -13.97
N LYS A 88 -2.62 3.30 -12.68
CA LYS A 88 -3.43 3.78 -11.55
C LYS A 88 -3.68 5.27 -11.64
N GLU A 89 -2.68 6.06 -12.00
CA GLU A 89 -2.71 7.51 -12.07
C GLU A 89 -3.72 7.98 -13.13
N LEU A 90 -3.69 7.39 -14.32
CA LEU A 90 -4.65 7.67 -15.39
C LEU A 90 -6.07 7.21 -15.00
N ASN A 91 -6.20 5.99 -14.47
CA ASN A 91 -7.48 5.46 -14.01
C ASN A 91 -8.08 6.34 -12.91
N LEU A 92 -7.25 6.88 -12.01
CA LEU A 92 -7.67 7.81 -10.96
C LEU A 92 -8.12 9.15 -11.54
N LEU A 93 -7.40 9.70 -12.54
CA LEU A 93 -7.82 10.91 -13.25
C LEU A 93 -9.21 10.73 -13.88
N LEU A 94 -9.42 9.61 -14.58
CA LEU A 94 -10.70 9.29 -15.22
C LEU A 94 -11.81 9.10 -14.20
N PHE A 95 -11.52 8.44 -13.08
CA PHE A 95 -12.46 8.30 -11.96
C PHE A 95 -12.84 9.66 -11.36
N MET A 96 -11.87 10.54 -11.13
CA MET A 96 -12.14 11.90 -10.66
C MET A 96 -13.00 12.66 -11.66
N ARG A 97 -12.73 12.53 -12.96
CA ARG A 97 -13.59 13.11 -14.02
C ARG A 97 -15.03 12.67 -13.94
N LEU A 98 -15.28 11.37 -13.82
CA LEU A 98 -16.62 10.85 -13.58
C LEU A 98 -17.22 11.40 -12.28
N GLY A 99 -16.42 11.46 -11.22
CA GLY A 99 -16.83 11.96 -9.91
C GLY A 99 -17.26 13.43 -9.92
N TYR A 100 -16.57 14.31 -10.63
CA TYR A 100 -16.98 15.71 -10.74
C TYR A 100 -18.22 15.90 -11.61
N THR A 101 -18.54 14.96 -12.51
CA THR A 101 -19.76 14.98 -13.34
C THR A 101 -20.97 14.41 -12.60
N TYR A 102 -20.83 13.25 -11.96
CA TYR A 102 -21.95 12.52 -11.33
C TYR A 102 -22.05 12.73 -9.81
N GLY A 103 -21.06 13.41 -9.22
CA GLY A 103 -21.00 13.64 -7.78
C GLY A 103 -20.82 12.35 -6.98
N PRO A 104 -21.41 12.24 -5.77
CA PRO A 104 -21.26 11.07 -4.91
C PRO A 104 -21.78 9.76 -5.50
N LYS A 105 -22.64 9.82 -6.54
CA LYS A 105 -23.18 8.64 -7.22
C LYS A 105 -22.09 7.81 -7.90
N VAL A 106 -20.93 8.39 -8.23
CA VAL A 106 -19.81 7.68 -8.86
C VAL A 106 -19.38 6.44 -8.07
N MET A 107 -19.51 6.46 -6.74
CA MET A 107 -19.17 5.34 -5.87
C MET A 107 -20.06 4.11 -6.08
N ASN A 108 -21.23 4.28 -6.72
CA ASN A 108 -22.17 3.20 -7.01
C ASN A 108 -22.16 2.78 -8.48
N MET A 109 -21.33 3.40 -9.33
CA MET A 109 -21.27 3.14 -10.77
C MET A 109 -20.38 1.93 -11.11
N LEU A 110 -20.61 0.79 -10.44
CA LEU A 110 -19.79 -0.42 -10.58
C LEU A 110 -19.83 -1.07 -11.98
N SER A 111 -20.83 -0.71 -12.81
CA SER A 111 -20.91 -1.13 -14.20
C SER A 111 -19.94 -0.38 -15.12
N ASN A 112 -19.33 0.71 -14.65
CA ASN A 112 -18.29 1.42 -15.39
C ASN A 112 -16.94 0.72 -15.19
N ASP A 113 -16.23 0.43 -16.28
CA ASP A 113 -14.98 -0.33 -16.23
C ASP A 113 -13.91 0.31 -15.34
N ILE A 114 -13.73 1.63 -15.41
CA ILE A 114 -12.74 2.37 -14.61
C ILE A 114 -13.08 2.24 -13.12
N VAL A 115 -14.35 2.47 -12.77
CA VAL A 115 -14.82 2.33 -11.38
C VAL A 115 -14.60 0.90 -10.91
N HIS A 116 -14.98 -0.10 -11.71
CA HIS A 116 -14.82 -1.51 -11.38
C HIS A 116 -13.36 -1.91 -11.12
N ILE A 117 -12.44 -1.50 -12.00
CA ILE A 117 -11.00 -1.78 -11.88
C ILE A 117 -10.45 -1.20 -10.57
N LEU A 118 -10.76 0.07 -10.27
CA LEU A 118 -10.29 0.73 -9.05
C LEU A 118 -10.87 0.07 -7.79
N PHE A 119 -12.16 -0.28 -7.79
CA PHE A 119 -12.80 -0.97 -6.66
C PHE A 119 -12.17 -2.33 -6.40
N LYS A 120 -11.86 -3.09 -7.46
CA LYS A 120 -11.15 -4.36 -7.36
C LYS A 120 -9.76 -4.19 -6.76
N ALA A 121 -9.00 -3.17 -7.19
CA ALA A 121 -7.68 -2.85 -6.66
C ALA A 121 -7.72 -2.51 -5.16
N VAL A 122 -8.64 -1.62 -4.76
CA VAL A 122 -8.84 -1.26 -3.33
C VAL A 122 -9.29 -2.45 -2.50
N THR A 123 -10.14 -3.33 -3.05
CA THR A 123 -10.54 -4.56 -2.36
C THR A 123 -9.34 -5.48 -2.11
N HIS A 124 -8.44 -5.61 -3.10
CA HIS A 124 -7.21 -6.39 -2.93
C HIS A 124 -6.29 -5.78 -1.87
N LEU A 125 -6.08 -4.46 -1.89
CA LEU A 125 -5.32 -3.72 -0.86
C LEU A 125 -5.88 -3.94 0.55
N ASN A 126 -7.20 -3.83 0.71
CA ASN A 126 -7.86 -4.00 2.01
C ASN A 126 -7.71 -5.44 2.52
N LYS A 127 -7.89 -6.44 1.64
CA LYS A 127 -7.67 -7.85 2.01
C LYS A 127 -6.21 -8.11 2.40
N GLU A 128 -5.27 -7.60 1.62
CA GLU A 128 -3.84 -7.75 1.88
C GLU A 128 -3.44 -7.11 3.22
N SER A 129 -3.84 -5.85 3.45
CA SER A 129 -3.57 -5.17 4.74
C SER A 129 -4.20 -5.91 5.93
N HIS A 130 -5.41 -6.45 5.77
CA HIS A 130 -6.04 -7.26 6.82
C HIS A 130 -5.26 -8.54 7.13
N LEU A 131 -4.76 -9.25 6.11
CA LEU A 131 -3.92 -10.44 6.32
C LEU A 131 -2.62 -10.09 7.06
N PHE A 132 -1.95 -9.00 6.67
CA PHE A 132 -0.71 -8.59 7.33
C PHE A 132 -0.90 -8.20 8.79
N LYS A 133 -2.06 -7.70 9.21
CA LYS A 133 -2.36 -7.47 10.64
C LYS A 133 -2.21 -8.74 11.49
N GLY A 134 -2.54 -9.91 10.92
CA GLY A 134 -2.42 -11.20 11.62
C GLY A 134 -1.12 -11.97 11.35
N PHE A 135 -0.49 -11.73 10.19
CA PHE A 135 0.70 -12.48 9.77
C PHE A 135 2.02 -11.80 10.09
N ILE A 136 2.02 -10.53 10.48
CA ILE A 136 3.26 -9.89 10.95
C ILE A 136 3.78 -10.63 12.19
N ARG A 137 5.07 -10.94 12.17
CA ARG A 137 5.82 -11.48 13.29
C ARG A 137 6.89 -10.47 13.65
N PHE A 138 6.83 -9.99 14.88
CA PHE A 138 7.88 -9.15 15.44
C PHE A 138 8.94 -10.03 16.06
N SER A 139 10.18 -9.59 15.92
CA SER A 139 11.31 -10.10 16.68
C SER A 139 11.83 -9.02 17.60
N ALA A 140 12.14 -9.39 18.83
CA ALA A 140 12.71 -8.49 19.79
C ALA A 140 14.19 -8.25 19.48
N PHE A 141 14.58 -6.98 19.46
CA PHE A 141 15.96 -6.53 19.27
C PHE A 141 16.27 -5.46 20.29
N LYS A 142 17.00 -5.84 21.35
CA LYS A 142 17.29 -4.96 22.50
C LYS A 142 15.99 -4.34 23.03
N ASP A 143 15.77 -3.04 22.77
CA ASP A 143 14.65 -2.25 23.27
C ASP A 143 13.55 -2.00 22.23
N GLY A 144 13.52 -2.76 21.12
CA GLY A 144 12.53 -2.56 20.07
C GLY A 144 12.12 -3.82 19.31
N LEU A 145 10.99 -3.73 18.64
CA LEU A 145 10.39 -4.80 17.85
C LEU A 145 10.64 -4.55 16.36
N VAL A 146 11.10 -5.57 15.64
CA VAL A 146 11.31 -5.45 14.20
C VAL A 146 10.56 -6.55 13.46
N ALA A 147 9.86 -6.17 12.39
CA ALA A 147 9.19 -7.06 11.47
C ALA A 147 9.57 -6.75 10.02
N GLN A 148 9.58 -7.78 9.17
CA GLN A 148 9.73 -7.63 7.72
C GLN A 148 8.46 -8.12 7.01
N ILE A 149 8.07 -7.42 5.95
CA ILE A 149 6.96 -7.76 5.08
C ILE A 149 7.33 -7.58 3.60
N GLU A 150 6.69 -8.35 2.73
CA GLU A 150 6.75 -8.20 1.26
C GLU A 150 5.32 -8.14 0.71
N PRO A 151 4.60 -7.01 0.90
CA PRO A 151 3.28 -6.79 0.34
C PRO A 151 3.36 -6.50 -1.16
N LYS A 152 2.25 -6.72 -1.89
CA LYS A 152 2.14 -6.30 -3.30
C LYS A 152 1.74 -4.82 -3.45
N ASN A 153 1.03 -4.29 -2.47
CA ASN A 153 0.58 -2.90 -2.45
C ASN A 153 1.25 -2.15 -1.29
N PHE A 154 1.22 -0.82 -1.35
CA PHE A 154 1.81 0.01 -0.31
C PHE A 154 0.90 0.09 0.92
N ILE A 155 1.03 -0.87 1.84
CA ILE A 155 0.12 -1.04 2.98
C ILE A 155 0.60 -0.38 4.28
N LEU A 156 1.84 0.12 4.35
CA LEU A 156 2.41 0.70 5.58
C LEU A 156 1.50 1.75 6.24
N PRO A 157 0.86 2.69 5.51
CA PRO A 157 -0.07 3.65 6.12
C PRO A 157 -1.28 2.97 6.79
N LEU A 158 -1.78 1.87 6.22
CA LEU A 158 -2.92 1.11 6.76
C LEU A 158 -2.53 0.27 7.98
N LEU A 159 -1.29 -0.24 8.00
CA LEU A 159 -0.75 -0.98 9.13
C LEU A 159 -0.42 -0.06 10.30
N SER A 160 0.08 1.15 10.02
CA SER A 160 0.43 2.16 11.03
C SER A 160 -0.72 2.40 12.01
N SER A 161 -1.91 2.73 11.52
CA SER A 161 -3.08 2.96 12.37
C SER A 161 -3.37 1.77 13.30
N HIS A 162 -3.21 0.54 12.82
CA HIS A 162 -3.49 -0.65 13.63
C HIS A 162 -2.42 -0.90 14.70
N PHE A 163 -1.14 -0.93 14.32
CA PHE A 163 -0.07 -1.29 15.25
C PHE A 163 0.21 -0.17 16.26
N CYS A 164 0.11 1.11 15.86
CA CYS A 164 0.21 2.23 16.79
C CYS A 164 -0.87 2.18 17.89
N SER A 165 -2.06 1.65 17.59
CA SER A 165 -3.13 1.51 18.59
C SER A 165 -2.95 0.28 19.50
N ARG A 166 -2.27 -0.75 19.00
CA ARG A 166 -2.05 -2.03 19.71
C ARG A 166 -0.81 -2.01 20.59
N TYR A 167 0.22 -1.27 20.18
CA TYR A 167 1.52 -1.19 20.86
C TYR A 167 1.91 0.28 21.10
N PRO A 168 1.13 1.03 21.90
CA PRO A 168 1.32 2.49 22.04
C PRO A 168 2.63 2.87 22.75
N GLU A 169 3.13 2.03 23.66
CA GLU A 169 4.33 2.28 24.46
C GLU A 169 5.58 1.59 23.92
N GLU A 170 5.45 0.78 22.87
CA GLU A 170 6.57 0.02 22.31
C GLU A 170 7.34 0.85 21.27
N HIS A 171 8.60 0.50 21.08
CA HIS A 171 9.34 0.90 19.88
C HIS A 171 9.23 -0.20 18.84
N PHE A 172 8.73 0.10 17.65
CA PHE A 172 8.67 -0.90 16.59
C PHE A 172 9.04 -0.37 15.21
N LEU A 173 9.51 -1.28 14.37
CA LEU A 173 9.86 -1.06 12.98
C LEU A 173 9.21 -2.16 12.13
N ILE A 174 8.44 -1.75 11.12
CA ILE A 174 7.93 -2.65 10.08
C ILE A 174 8.59 -2.25 8.76
N HIS A 175 9.46 -3.12 8.26
CA HIS A 175 10.17 -2.92 7.00
C HIS A 175 9.39 -3.58 5.85
N ASP A 176 8.99 -2.78 4.87
CA ASP A 176 8.43 -3.20 3.59
C ASP A 176 9.54 -3.32 2.55
N LYS A 177 9.95 -4.57 2.30
CA LYS A 177 11.00 -4.92 1.34
C LYS A 177 10.58 -4.78 -0.12
N THR A 178 9.29 -4.72 -0.42
CA THR A 178 8.84 -4.57 -1.81
C THR A 178 9.00 -3.14 -2.29
N HIS A 179 8.82 -2.17 -1.38
CA HIS A 179 8.83 -0.75 -1.71
C HIS A 179 10.03 0.00 -1.13
N ASP A 180 10.94 -0.71 -0.43
CA ASP A 180 12.09 -0.13 0.28
C ASP A 180 11.70 1.01 1.24
N MET A 181 10.63 0.77 2.01
CA MET A 181 10.08 1.72 2.98
C MET A 181 9.96 1.07 4.36
N ALA A 182 10.11 1.85 5.43
CA ALA A 182 9.87 1.37 6.78
C ALA A 182 8.90 2.29 7.53
N LEU A 183 7.98 1.67 8.24
CA LEU A 183 7.22 2.31 9.30
C LEU A 183 8.03 2.23 10.59
N ILE A 184 8.46 3.38 11.09
CA ILE A 184 9.12 3.53 12.38
C ILE A 184 8.12 4.13 13.35
N TYR A 185 7.99 3.47 14.49
CA TYR A 185 7.18 3.94 15.60
C TYR A 185 8.03 4.11 16.85
N LYS A 186 7.93 5.31 17.41
CA LYS A 186 8.27 5.60 18.80
C LYS A 186 6.96 5.97 19.49
N PRO A 187 6.85 5.84 20.83
CA PRO A 187 5.62 6.18 21.54
C PRO A 187 5.01 7.50 21.05
N HIS A 188 3.78 7.40 20.55
CA HIS A 188 2.98 8.49 19.95
C HIS A 188 3.57 9.21 18.72
N LYS A 189 4.61 8.66 18.09
CA LYS A 189 5.25 9.22 16.89
C LYS A 189 5.49 8.12 15.85
N ALA A 190 4.64 8.11 14.82
CA ALA A 190 4.79 7.24 13.67
C ALA A 190 5.37 8.03 12.47
N SER A 191 6.33 7.45 11.79
CA SER A 191 6.91 7.99 10.55
C SER A 191 7.14 6.87 9.56
N ILE A 192 6.82 7.11 8.29
CA ILE A 192 7.13 6.20 7.19
C ILE A 192 8.26 6.86 6.40
N ILE A 193 9.39 6.16 6.29
CA ILE A 193 10.60 6.68 5.63
C ILE A 193 11.12 5.69 4.59
N PRO A 194 11.75 6.16 3.51
CA PRO A 194 12.51 5.29 2.63
C PRO A 194 13.69 4.69 3.39
N VAL A 195 14.01 3.44 3.09
CA VAL A 195 15.16 2.75 3.67
C VAL A 195 15.98 2.12 2.56
N GLU A 196 17.14 2.71 2.31
CA GLU A 196 18.13 2.14 1.43
C GLU A 196 19.01 1.16 2.22
N ASP A 197 19.15 -0.07 1.72
CA ASP A 197 20.02 -1.11 2.26
C ASP A 197 19.85 -1.42 3.76
N MET A 198 18.61 -1.64 4.20
CA MET A 198 18.35 -2.05 5.58
C MET A 198 18.95 -3.42 5.89
N ARG A 199 20.05 -3.45 6.65
CA ARG A 199 20.54 -4.67 7.30
C ARG A 199 19.91 -4.79 8.67
N LEU A 200 19.03 -5.78 8.83
CA LEU A 200 18.57 -6.11 10.18
C LEU A 200 19.73 -6.70 10.98
N PRO A 201 19.86 -6.32 12.26
CA PRO A 201 20.83 -6.94 13.15
C PRO A 201 20.55 -8.43 13.28
N ASP A 202 21.60 -9.19 13.60
CA ASP A 202 21.45 -10.61 13.87
C ASP A 202 20.53 -10.84 15.06
N VAL A 203 19.72 -11.89 14.94
CA VAL A 203 18.76 -12.31 15.96
C VAL A 203 19.52 -12.70 17.23
N THR A 204 19.15 -12.12 18.38
CA THR A 204 19.76 -12.45 19.67
C THR A 204 19.50 -13.91 20.05
N GLU A 205 20.37 -14.50 20.89
CA GLU A 205 20.18 -15.88 21.35
C GLU A 205 18.86 -16.06 22.14
N GLU A 206 18.45 -15.03 22.88
CA GLU A 206 17.15 -15.00 23.55
C GLU A 206 15.98 -15.07 22.57
N GLU A 207 16.00 -14.25 21.50
CA GLU A 207 14.96 -14.29 20.46
C GLU A 207 14.97 -15.63 19.71
N LYS A 208 16.14 -16.23 19.46
CA LYS A 208 16.22 -17.60 18.91
C LYS A 208 15.57 -18.62 19.84
N HIS A 209 15.75 -18.49 21.15
CA HIS A 209 15.10 -19.35 22.13
C HIS A 209 13.57 -19.20 22.09
N PHE A 210 13.05 -17.97 22.08
CA PHE A 210 11.60 -17.73 21.95
C PHE A 210 11.02 -18.28 20.64
N ARG A 211 11.73 -18.14 19.52
CA ARG A 211 11.30 -18.73 18.24
C ARG A 211 11.22 -20.26 18.29
N LYS A 212 12.14 -20.93 18.99
CA LYS A 212 12.09 -22.40 19.21
C LYS A 212 10.89 -22.79 20.05
N LEU A 213 10.62 -22.07 21.14
CA LEU A 213 9.43 -22.29 21.98
C LEU A 213 8.14 -22.11 21.19
N TRP A 214 8.04 -21.05 20.39
CA TRP A 214 6.90 -20.81 19.49
C TRP A 214 6.70 -21.96 18.50
N SER A 215 7.78 -22.44 17.89
CA SER A 215 7.74 -23.54 16.92
C SER A 215 7.29 -24.85 17.57
N LEU A 216 7.78 -25.13 18.79
CA LEU A 216 7.34 -26.28 19.57
C LEU A 216 5.84 -26.18 19.89
N TYR A 217 5.39 -25.04 20.41
CA TYR A 217 3.99 -24.76 20.70
C TYR A 217 3.10 -24.94 19.46
N TYR A 218 3.51 -24.37 18.31
CA TYR A 218 2.76 -24.46 17.07
C TYR A 218 2.56 -25.92 16.62
N ARG A 219 3.62 -26.74 16.75
CA ARG A 219 3.58 -28.17 16.41
C ARG A 219 2.73 -28.98 17.39
N THR A 220 2.84 -28.72 18.70
CA THR A 220 2.17 -29.53 19.73
C THR A 220 0.67 -29.24 19.86
N VAL A 221 0.23 -28.03 19.50
CA VAL A 221 -1.18 -27.64 19.54
C VAL A 221 -1.95 -28.12 18.30
N GLU A 222 -1.27 -28.52 17.23
CA GLU A 222 -1.93 -29.03 16.03
C GLU A 222 -2.66 -30.35 16.34
N ILE A 223 -3.98 -30.35 16.15
CA ILE A 223 -4.80 -31.57 16.24
C ILE A 223 -4.58 -32.35 14.96
N GLU A 224 -3.83 -33.45 15.02
CA GLU A 224 -3.46 -34.26 13.84
C GLU A 224 -4.68 -34.66 12.99
N GLY A 225 -5.80 -35.03 13.64
CA GLY A 225 -7.05 -35.38 12.95
C GLY A 225 -7.74 -34.20 12.23
N ARG A 226 -7.29 -32.97 12.44
CA ARG A 226 -7.77 -31.75 11.73
C ARG A 226 -6.70 -31.18 10.79
N HIS A 227 -5.59 -31.87 10.59
CA HIS A 227 -4.54 -31.42 9.68
C HIS A 227 -5.08 -31.35 8.25
N ASN A 228 -5.16 -30.12 7.72
CA ASN A 228 -5.66 -29.88 6.36
C ASN A 228 -4.79 -28.86 5.62
N PRO A 229 -3.79 -29.32 4.85
CA PRO A 229 -2.86 -28.43 4.17
C PRO A 229 -3.55 -27.61 3.06
N LYS A 230 -4.64 -28.12 2.47
CA LYS A 230 -5.42 -27.39 1.46
C LYS A 230 -6.15 -26.21 2.09
N CYS A 231 -6.85 -26.43 3.21
CA CYS A 231 -7.55 -25.38 3.95
C CYS A 231 -6.56 -24.30 4.43
N ARG A 232 -5.40 -24.72 4.98
CA ARG A 232 -4.33 -23.80 5.37
C ARG A 232 -3.89 -22.92 4.21
N ARG A 233 -3.58 -23.49 3.04
CA ARG A 233 -3.15 -22.74 1.85
C ARG A 233 -4.21 -21.76 1.33
N THR A 234 -5.50 -22.10 1.47
CA THR A 234 -6.61 -21.21 1.07
C THR A 234 -6.70 -20.00 2.01
N ASN A 235 -6.63 -20.22 3.31
CA ASN A 235 -6.77 -19.14 4.31
C ASN A 235 -5.47 -18.36 4.53
N MET A 236 -4.33 -18.99 4.24
CA MET A 236 -2.99 -18.48 4.50
C MET A 236 -2.09 -18.81 3.29
N PRO A 237 -2.16 -17.99 2.22
CA PRO A 237 -1.41 -18.22 1.01
C PRO A 237 0.10 -18.29 1.27
N LYS A 238 0.78 -19.24 0.60
CA LYS A 238 2.21 -19.53 0.80
C LYS A 238 3.15 -18.33 0.67
N ARG A 239 2.77 -17.32 -0.13
CA ARG A 239 3.57 -16.08 -0.29
C ARG A 239 3.86 -15.37 1.04
N TYR A 240 2.99 -15.53 2.03
CA TYR A 240 3.17 -14.90 3.35
C TYR A 240 4.08 -15.72 4.28
N TRP A 241 4.38 -16.97 3.94
CA TRP A 241 5.07 -17.89 4.86
C TRP A 241 6.54 -17.53 5.09
N LYS A 242 7.16 -16.81 4.13
CA LYS A 242 8.56 -16.39 4.17
C LYS A 242 8.95 -15.63 5.45
N TYR A 243 8.01 -14.89 6.04
CA TYR A 243 8.26 -14.06 7.23
C TYR A 243 7.69 -14.64 8.52
N LEU A 244 7.25 -15.89 8.48
CA LEU A 244 6.62 -16.55 9.62
C LEU A 244 7.61 -17.44 10.35
N THR A 245 7.72 -17.21 11.66
CA THR A 245 8.60 -17.96 12.55
C THR A 245 8.28 -19.45 12.54
N GLU A 246 6.99 -19.82 12.52
CA GLU A 246 6.52 -21.20 12.48
C GLU A 246 6.94 -21.99 11.23
N PHE A 247 7.22 -21.33 10.09
CA PHE A 247 7.65 -22.01 8.86
C PHE A 247 9.16 -21.90 8.61
N ASN A 248 9.80 -20.84 9.09
CA ASN A 248 11.24 -20.64 8.93
C ASN A 248 12.08 -21.56 9.83
N CYS A 249 11.56 -21.98 10.99
CA CYS A 249 12.27 -22.92 11.86
C CYS A 249 12.26 -24.36 11.31
N VAL A 250 11.29 -24.73 10.47
CA VAL A 250 11.15 -26.10 9.93
C VAL A 250 12.16 -26.37 8.82
N GLN A 251 12.56 -25.35 8.05
CA GLN A 251 13.53 -25.51 6.95
C GLN A 251 14.97 -25.83 7.40
N ASN A 252 15.26 -25.77 8.71
CA ASN A 252 16.58 -26.08 9.27
C ASN A 252 16.61 -27.42 10.04
N LEU A 253 15.59 -28.25 9.88
CA LEU A 253 15.46 -29.55 10.56
C LEU A 253 15.35 -30.75 9.59
N ASP A 254 15.50 -30.52 8.29
CA ASP A 254 15.56 -31.55 7.25
C ASP A 254 16.98 -31.67 6.66
#